data_AF-A0A256G4G1-F1
#
_entry.id   AF-A0A256G4G1-F1
#
_cell.length_a   1.000
_cell.length_b   1.000
_cell.length_c   1.000
_cell.angle_alpha   90.00
_cell.angle_beta   90.00
_cell.angle_gamma   90.00
#
_symmetry.space_group_name_H-M   'P 1'
#
loop_
_entity.id
_entity.type
_entity.pdbx_description
1 polymer ?
#
loop_
_entity_poly.entity_id
_entity_poly.type
_entity_poly.pdbx_seq_one_letter_code
_entity_poly.pdbx_strand_id
1 'polypeptide(L)' 'MPFRDDAYKGVFKPEELATVQQAYNLCCEILKRDPNTHPNRDILAHYVLRAFEDSDGDPELAAKRAAEIARMLE' A
#
# COMPACT_ATOMS: atom_id res chain seq x y z
N MET A 1 -12.01 0.18 -0.16
CA MET A 1 -10.70 -0.50 -0.28
C MET A 1 -10.12 -0.16 -1.64
N PRO A 2 -8.98 0.54 -1.70
CA PRO A 2 -8.45 1.14 -2.93
C PRO A 2 -8.02 0.12 -4.01
N PHE A 3 -7.61 -1.09 -3.62
CA PHE A 3 -7.12 -2.13 -4.56
C PHE A 3 -8.21 -3.04 -5.12
N ARG A 4 -9.49 -2.72 -4.87
CA ARG A 4 -10.62 -3.50 -5.39
C ARG A 4 -11.13 -3.00 -6.74
N ASP A 5 -10.52 -1.94 -7.26
CA ASP A 5 -10.91 -1.31 -8.51
C ASP A 5 -10.42 -2.12 -9.71
N ASP A 6 -11.28 -2.26 -10.73
CA ASP A 6 -11.01 -3.09 -11.92
C ASP A 6 -9.80 -2.57 -12.72
N ALA A 7 -9.33 -1.35 -12.43
CA ALA A 7 -8.08 -0.78 -12.92
C ALA A 7 -6.82 -1.61 -12.57
N TYR A 8 -6.81 -2.32 -11.44
CA TYR A 8 -5.66 -3.11 -11.00
C TYR A 8 -5.68 -4.56 -11.48
N LYS A 9 -6.85 -5.09 -11.87
CA LYS A 9 -7.01 -6.48 -12.36
C LYS A 9 -6.31 -6.75 -13.69
N GLY A 10 -6.05 -5.71 -14.49
CA GLY A 10 -5.37 -5.84 -15.77
C GLY A 10 -3.85 -5.66 -15.72
N VAL A 11 -3.33 -5.08 -14.64
CA VAL A 11 -1.91 -4.69 -14.50
C VAL A 11 -1.18 -5.58 -13.51
N PHE A 12 -1.84 -5.97 -12.42
CA PHE A 12 -1.26 -6.81 -11.38
C PHE A 12 -1.90 -8.19 -11.36
N LYS A 13 -1.06 -9.22 -11.18
CA LYS A 13 -1.56 -10.58 -10.93
C LYS A 13 -2.37 -10.61 -9.63
N PRO A 14 -3.34 -11.52 -9.50
CA PRO A 14 -4.11 -11.67 -8.25
C PRO A 14 -3.23 -11.99 -7.04
N GLU A 15 -2.10 -12.67 -7.23
CA GLU A 15 -1.08 -12.91 -6.19
C GLU A 15 -0.43 -11.59 -5.72
N GLU A 16 -0.02 -10.74 -6.66
CA GLU A 16 0.60 -9.44 -6.38
C GLU A 16 -0.38 -8.49 -5.69
N LEU A 17 -1.64 -8.50 -6.11
CA LEU A 17 -2.72 -7.73 -5.48
C LEU A 17 -2.91 -8.12 -4.01
N ALA A 18 -2.82 -9.41 -3.68
CA ALA A 18 -2.90 -9.86 -2.30
C ALA A 18 -1.71 -9.35 -1.48
N THR A 19 -0.51 -9.37 -2.04
CA THR A 19 0.71 -8.92 -1.38
C THR A 19 0.73 -7.41 -1.16
N VAL A 20 0.35 -6.62 -2.17
CA VAL A 20 0.19 -5.16 -2.05
C VAL A 20 -0.89 -4.80 -1.02
N GLN A 21 -2.02 -5.51 -1.04
CA GLN A 21 -3.08 -5.29 -0.06
C GLN A 21 -2.63 -5.61 1.37
N GLN A 22 -1.78 -6.63 1.54
CA GLN A 22 -1.17 -6.96 2.83
C GLN A 22 -0.20 -5.86 3.28
N ALA A 23 0.68 -5.39 2.39
CA ALA A 23 1.59 -4.27 2.65
C ALA A 23 0.83 -3.00 3.06
N TYR A 24 -0.31 -2.75 2.43
CA TYR A 24 -1.17 -1.61 2.75
C TYR A 24 -1.78 -1.69 4.16
N ASN A 25 -2.28 -2.87 4.53
CA ASN A 25 -2.82 -3.08 5.88
C ASN A 25 -1.72 -2.92 6.95
N LEU A 26 -0.54 -3.51 6.71
CA LEU A 26 0.63 -3.34 7.57
C LEU A 26 1.04 -1.87 7.71
N CYS A 27 1.06 -1.12 6.60
CA CYS A 27 1.35 0.31 6.61
C CYS A 27 0.33 1.09 7.46
N CYS A 28 -0.97 0.77 7.34
CA CYS A 28 -2.01 1.35 8.20
C CYS A 28 -1.79 1.02 9.69
N GLU A 29 -1.43 -0.22 10.04
CA GLU A 29 -1.10 -0.60 11.41
C GLU A 29 0.11 0.19 11.95
N ILE A 30 1.18 0.31 11.16
CA ILE A 30 2.41 1.04 11.54
C ILE A 30 2.10 2.52 11.81
N LEU A 31 1.26 3.12 10.97
CA LEU A 31 0.86 4.52 11.10
C LEU A 31 -0.30 4.72 12.09
N LYS A 32 -0.87 3.64 12.65
CA LYS A 32 -2.12 3.64 13.42
C LYS A 32 -3.24 4.43 12.72
N ARG A 33 -3.36 4.24 11.42
CA ARG A 33 -4.36 4.90 10.58
C ARG A 33 -5.46 3.94 10.21
N ASP A 34 -6.67 4.46 10.11
CA ASP A 34 -7.79 3.69 9.62
C ASP A 34 -7.82 3.69 8.08
N PRO A 35 -7.70 2.52 7.43
CA PRO A 35 -7.69 2.41 5.96
C PRO A 35 -9.01 2.85 5.32
N ASN A 36 -10.08 2.97 6.10
CA ASN A 36 -11.40 3.37 5.62
C ASN A 36 -11.70 4.87 5.78
N THR A 37 -11.22 5.50 6.85
CA THR A 37 -11.56 6.90 7.19
C THR A 37 -10.46 7.90 6.84
N HIS A 38 -9.23 7.45 6.55
CA HIS A 38 -8.15 8.38 6.27
C HIS A 38 -8.32 9.04 4.89
N PRO A 39 -8.30 10.39 4.78
CA PRO A 39 -8.44 11.09 3.50
C PRO A 39 -7.30 10.76 2.53
N ASN A 40 -6.11 10.50 3.06
CA ASN A 40 -4.93 10.13 2.28
C ASN A 40 -4.84 8.63 1.95
N ARG A 41 -5.93 7.85 2.08
CA ARG A 41 -5.92 6.40 1.82
C ARG A 41 -5.47 6.04 0.40
N ASP A 42 -5.83 6.87 -0.58
CA ASP A 42 -5.46 6.72 -2.00
C ASP A 42 -3.97 7.04 -2.22
N ILE A 43 -3.49 8.11 -1.60
CA ILE A 43 -2.09 8.51 -1.63
C ILE A 43 -1.22 7.42 -0.97
N LEU A 44 -1.68 6.89 0.17
CA LEU A 44 -1.01 5.81 0.88
C LEU A 44 -0.97 4.53 0.02
N ALA A 45 -2.05 4.23 -0.72
CA ALA A 45 -2.10 3.09 -1.61
C ALA A 45 -1.08 3.24 -2.75
N HIS A 46 -0.92 4.45 -3.28
CA HIS A 46 0.08 4.76 -4.29
C HIS A 46 1.52 4.62 -3.75
N TYR A 47 1.78 5.06 -2.52
CA TYR A 47 3.10 4.87 -1.88
C TYR A 47 3.41 3.40 -1.63
N VAL A 48 2.42 2.63 -1.18
CA VAL A 48 2.58 1.18 -0.98
C VAL A 48 2.87 0.48 -2.30
N LEU A 49 2.15 0.82 -3.36
CA LEU A 49 2.38 0.24 -4.69
C LEU A 49 3.79 0.53 -5.20
N ARG A 50 4.22 1.80 -5.11
CA ARG A 50 5.56 2.22 -5.52
C ARG A 50 6.65 1.57 -4.66
N ALA A 51 6.43 1.46 -3.36
CA ALA A 51 7.36 0.80 -2.45
C ALA A 51 7.42 -0.71 -2.69
N PHE A 52 6.32 -1.33 -3.12
CA PHE A 52 6.25 -2.73 -3.47
C PHE A 52 7.04 -3.05 -4.73
N GLU A 53 6.92 -2.23 -5.77
CA GLU A 53 7.76 -2.34 -6.99
C GLU A 53 9.25 -2.20 -6.66
N ASP A 54 9.62 -1.31 -5.72
CA ASP A 54 11.02 -1.13 -5.31
C ASP A 54 11.53 -2.23 -4.37
N SER A 55 10.62 -2.97 -3.72
CA SER A 55 10.93 -4.01 -2.75
C SER A 55 10.97 -5.43 -3.33
N ASP A 56 10.99 -5.57 -4.66
CA ASP A 56 10.98 -6.87 -5.36
C ASP A 56 9.81 -7.78 -4.92
N GLY A 57 8.66 -7.17 -4.60
CA GLY A 57 7.47 -7.91 -4.16
C GLY A 57 7.43 -8.26 -2.67
N ASP A 58 8.28 -7.67 -1.83
CA ASP A 58 8.30 -7.93 -0.39
C ASP A 58 7.29 -7.05 0.39
N PRO A 59 6.22 -7.62 0.98
CA PRO A 59 5.14 -6.84 1.59
C PRO A 59 5.55 -6.08 2.85
N GLU A 60 6.43 -6.64 3.67
CA GLU A 60 6.88 -6.00 4.91
C GLU A 60 7.80 -4.81 4.62
N LEU A 61 8.70 -4.97 3.65
CA LEU A 61 9.59 -3.90 3.24
C LEU A 61 8.82 -2.77 2.57
N ALA A 62 7.87 -3.10 1.70
CA ALA A 62 6.97 -2.15 1.06
C ALA A 62 6.15 -1.36 2.09
N ALA A 63 5.60 -2.04 3.09
CA ALA A 63 4.84 -1.39 4.16
C ALA A 63 5.69 -0.40 4.97
N LYS A 64 6.90 -0.79 5.37
CA LYS A 64 7.81 0.08 6.12
C LYS A 64 8.23 1.31 5.31
N ARG A 65 8.63 1.12 4.05
CA ARG A 65 9.02 2.21 3.15
C ARG A 65 7.85 3.17 2.88
N ALA A 66 6.67 2.64 2.60
CA ALA A 66 5.48 3.45 2.40
C ALA A 66 5.09 4.24 3.66
N ALA A 67 5.22 3.63 4.85
CA ALA A 67 4.98 4.32 6.12
C ALA A 67 6.00 5.43 6.38
N GLU A 68 7.27 5.21 6.02
CA GLU A 68 8.33 6.19 6.15
C GLU A 68 8.12 7.39 5.20
N ILE A 69 7.78 7.11 3.93
CA ILE A 69 7.40 8.15 2.94
C ILE A 69 6.19 8.94 3.45
N ALA A 70 5.16 8.25 3.93
CA ALA A 70 3.95 8.90 4.44
C ALA A 70 4.23 9.78 5.67
N ARG A 71 5.18 9.41 6.54
CA ARG A 71 5.62 10.22 7.68
C ARG A 71 6.45 11.44 7.27
N MET A 72 7.26 11.35 6.22
CA MET A 72 8.10 12.47 5.76
C MET A 72 7.32 13.56 5.03
N LEU A 73 6.13 13.24 4.51
CA LEU A 73 5.27 14.16 3.75
C LEU A 73 4.17 14.82 4.59
N GLU A 74 4.15 14.58 5.91
CA GLU A 74 3.33 15.27 6.92
C GLU A 74 4.07 16.43 7.57
#